data_AF-A0A2S6CL01-F1
#
_entry.id   AF-A0A2S6CL01-F1
#
_cell.length_a   1.000
_cell.length_b   1.000
_cell.length_c   1.000
_cell.angle_alpha   90.00
_cell.angle_beta   90.00
_cell.angle_gamma   90.00
#
_symmetry.space_group_name_H-M   'P 1'
#
loop_
_entity.id
_entity.type
_entity.pdbx_description
1 polymer ?
#
loop_
_entity_poly.entity_id
_entity_poly.type
_entity_poly.pdbx_seq_one_letter_code
_entity_poly.pdbx_strand_id
1 'polypeptide(L)'
;MSQVRHSSVSAPATSSAKPSDIVLKSHVHDHKAVKEYEKRLPEHIAKLERLTEHRFNDPDYARAALWSSILEMDGKDVHTTQAQLAQIGDATLRALYYTHHLPNITKTLQVQFNTVASNVHLAQVFDALQLQQLSIHIDNSSVPWRKGTLVEAIIGAVFLDSGLDMTAADRAISAMRIFDIGPELSDDPQPRVANRVKRRSRSRREGEPAMRRTLSTAKPNAFGTASKPFALGAQLDSNLLRPSPPKGRPESSREEQVSRAHERSRNFLALASAEPDHALRGLGGDSNTVPELQDLINKFSGRKQRASPDSRLYEAADMRILAYEKLLQHKRRKNLVEAQLPDSHVPTNTYAQYHI
;
A
#
# COMPACT_ATOMS: atom_id res chain seq x y z
N MET A 1 31.87 74.82 17.04
CA MET A 1 32.46 73.53 16.59
C MET A 1 31.79 72.41 17.36
N SER A 2 30.76 71.77 16.80
CA SER A 2 30.11 70.59 17.37
C SER A 2 30.00 69.54 16.28
N GLN A 3 30.70 68.42 16.48
CA GLN A 3 30.69 67.25 15.60
C GLN A 3 29.46 66.38 15.91
N VAL A 4 28.64 66.12 14.89
CA VAL A 4 27.57 65.12 14.94
C VAL A 4 28.15 63.80 14.43
N ARG A 5 28.15 62.78 15.30
CA ARG A 5 28.52 61.40 15.00
C ARG A 5 27.38 60.70 14.27
N HIS A 6 27.63 60.17 13.08
CA HIS A 6 26.75 59.19 12.44
C HIS A 6 27.29 57.78 12.70
N SER A 7 26.55 57.02 13.50
CA SER A 7 26.76 55.61 13.78
C SER A 7 26.27 54.77 12.59
N SER A 8 27.17 54.09 11.90
CA SER A 8 26.86 53.06 10.91
C SER A 8 26.61 51.73 11.62
N VAL A 9 25.35 51.28 11.60
CA VAL A 9 24.93 49.96 12.07
C VAL A 9 25.36 48.92 11.05
N SER A 10 26.25 48.01 11.44
CA SER A 10 26.63 46.84 10.65
C SER A 10 25.58 45.75 10.80
N ALA A 11 24.97 45.34 9.68
CA ALA A 11 24.09 44.17 9.63
C ALA A 11 24.92 42.88 9.60
N PRO A 12 24.50 41.80 10.30
CA PRO A 12 25.23 40.55 10.32
C PRO A 12 25.11 39.81 8.99
N ALA A 13 26.25 39.30 8.51
CA ALA A 13 26.35 38.45 7.33
C ALA A 13 25.49 37.18 7.48
N THR A 14 24.46 37.05 6.66
CA THR A 14 23.70 35.82 6.49
C THR A 14 24.56 34.82 5.72
N SER A 15 25.10 33.82 6.43
CA SER A 15 25.83 32.72 5.80
C SER A 15 24.87 31.95 4.90
N SER A 16 25.10 32.02 3.59
CA SER A 16 24.44 31.20 2.58
C SER A 16 24.92 29.74 2.73
N ALA A 17 24.26 28.97 3.59
CA ALA A 17 24.39 27.52 3.56
C ALA A 17 23.73 27.03 2.26
N LYS A 18 24.53 26.45 1.37
CA LYS A 18 24.05 25.83 0.14
C LYS A 18 23.10 24.68 0.51
N PRO A 19 21.98 24.46 -0.21
CA PRO A 19 21.04 23.37 0.07
C PRO A 19 21.57 21.97 -0.26
N SER A 20 22.84 21.84 -0.66
CA SER A 20 23.48 20.58 -1.05
C SER A 20 24.09 19.82 0.13
N ASP A 21 24.21 20.43 1.31
CA ASP A 21 24.90 19.87 2.46
C ASP A 21 23.94 19.42 3.59
N ILE A 22 22.64 19.26 3.30
CA ILE A 22 21.75 18.43 4.13
C ILE A 22 21.95 16.97 3.69
N VAL A 23 23.18 16.50 3.91
CA VAL A 23 23.44 15.32 4.72
C VAL A 23 22.55 14.12 4.37
N LEU A 24 23.03 13.33 3.41
CA LEU A 24 22.97 11.86 3.39
C LEU A 24 23.55 11.27 4.71
N LYS A 25 22.93 11.54 5.86
CA LYS A 25 23.10 10.76 7.10
C LYS A 25 21.81 9.98 7.39
N SER A 26 21.34 9.22 6.42
CA SER A 26 20.35 8.17 6.69
C SER A 26 21.00 6.82 6.42
N HIS A 27 21.29 6.11 7.52
CA HIS A 27 21.61 4.69 7.61
C HIS A 27 23.02 4.27 7.19
N VAL A 28 24.00 4.68 8.00
CA VAL A 28 25.01 3.68 8.43
C VAL A 28 24.22 2.68 9.26
N HIS A 29 23.81 1.58 8.65
CA HIS A 29 23.25 0.45 9.38
C HIS A 29 24.25 0.03 10.43
N ASP A 30 23.76 -0.29 11.63
CA ASP A 30 24.58 -0.89 12.66
C ASP A 30 25.12 -2.21 12.10
N HIS A 31 26.35 -2.20 11.58
CA HIS A 31 27.01 -3.35 10.97
C HIS A 31 26.97 -4.58 11.89
N LYS A 32 26.84 -4.36 13.21
CA LYS A 32 26.65 -5.41 14.20
C LYS A 32 25.27 -6.08 14.07
N ALA A 33 24.19 -5.30 13.97
CA ALA A 33 22.82 -5.82 13.82
C ALA A 33 22.64 -6.58 12.50
N VAL A 34 23.24 -6.09 11.41
CA VAL A 34 23.28 -6.78 10.10
C VAL A 34 23.96 -8.14 10.23
N LYS A 35 25.16 -8.18 10.80
CA LYS A 35 25.92 -9.43 10.99
C LYS A 35 25.21 -10.41 11.93
N GLU A 36 24.54 -9.91 12.96
CA GLU A 36 23.78 -10.75 13.88
C GLU A 36 22.55 -11.36 13.19
N TYR A 37 21.85 -10.59 12.38
CA TYR A 37 20.75 -11.11 11.58
C TYR A 37 21.23 -12.14 10.55
N GLU A 38 22.34 -11.89 9.85
CA GLU A 38 22.87 -12.84 8.86
C GLU A 38 23.18 -14.21 9.48
N LYS A 39 23.60 -14.24 10.75
CA LYS A 39 23.77 -15.50 11.50
C LYS A 39 22.45 -16.23 11.75
N ARG A 40 21.35 -15.51 11.91
CA ARG A 40 20.00 -16.05 12.18
C ARG A 40 19.16 -16.25 10.92
N LEU A 41 19.63 -15.75 9.77
CA LEU A 41 18.93 -15.83 8.49
C LEU A 41 18.49 -17.26 8.13
N PRO A 42 19.29 -18.33 8.31
CA PRO A 42 18.83 -19.69 8.04
C PRO A 42 17.62 -20.10 8.89
N GLU A 43 17.57 -19.69 10.17
CA GLU A 43 16.43 -19.95 11.06
C GLU A 43 15.19 -19.16 10.62
N HIS A 44 15.39 -17.92 10.19
CA HIS A 44 14.33 -17.06 9.70
C HIS A 44 13.72 -17.59 8.41
N ILE A 45 14.56 -18.05 7.46
CA ILE A 45 14.12 -18.70 6.23
C ILE A 45 13.35 -19.97 6.57
N ALA A 46 13.88 -20.85 7.42
CA ALA A 46 13.16 -22.07 7.81
C ALA A 46 11.81 -21.80 8.52
N LYS A 47 11.71 -20.70 9.29
CA LYS A 47 10.43 -20.27 9.85
C LYS A 47 9.50 -19.73 8.75
N LEU A 48 10.00 -18.94 7.81
CA LEU A 48 9.24 -18.44 6.68
C LEU A 48 8.70 -19.58 5.80
N GLU A 49 9.54 -20.57 5.46
CA GLU A 49 9.15 -21.75 4.67
C GLU A 49 8.01 -22.54 5.29
N ARG A 50 7.96 -22.61 6.63
CA ARG A 50 6.84 -23.24 7.36
C ARG A 50 5.56 -22.41 7.32
N LEU A 51 5.67 -21.08 7.33
CA LEU A 51 4.51 -20.19 7.26
C LEU A 51 3.89 -20.16 5.86
N THR A 52 4.72 -20.28 4.82
CA THR A 52 4.30 -20.24 3.41
C THR A 52 4.07 -21.62 2.81
N GLU A 53 4.41 -22.70 3.52
CA GLU A 53 4.48 -24.06 2.97
C GLU A 53 5.31 -24.14 1.67
N HIS A 54 6.28 -23.24 1.49
CA HIS A 54 7.14 -23.17 0.32
C HIS A 54 8.60 -23.27 0.73
N ARG A 55 9.34 -24.21 0.12
CA ARG A 55 10.79 -24.36 0.34
C ARG A 55 11.54 -23.53 -0.68
N PHE A 56 12.37 -22.58 -0.23
CA PHE A 56 13.11 -21.71 -1.12
C PHE A 56 14.26 -22.48 -1.79
N ASN A 57 14.28 -22.51 -3.11
CA ASN A 57 15.40 -23.07 -3.88
C ASN A 57 16.60 -22.11 -3.84
N ASP A 58 16.32 -20.82 -3.94
CA ASP A 58 17.26 -19.73 -3.78
C ASP A 58 16.91 -18.93 -2.50
N PRO A 59 17.72 -19.06 -1.43
CA PRO A 59 17.48 -18.36 -0.18
C PRO A 59 17.55 -16.84 -0.30
N ASP A 60 18.13 -16.30 -1.38
CA ASP A 60 18.22 -14.86 -1.57
C ASP A 60 16.85 -14.22 -1.85
N TYR A 61 15.89 -14.94 -2.42
CA TYR A 61 14.51 -14.44 -2.54
C TYR A 61 13.86 -14.25 -1.16
N ALA A 62 14.04 -15.21 -0.25
CA ALA A 62 13.56 -15.09 1.12
C ALA A 62 14.28 -13.96 1.86
N ARG A 63 15.61 -13.85 1.69
CA ARG A 63 16.41 -12.77 2.26
C ARG A 63 15.95 -11.40 1.76
N ALA A 64 15.73 -11.25 0.45
CA ALA A 64 15.26 -10.03 -0.19
C ALA A 64 13.85 -9.62 0.27
N ALA A 65 12.96 -10.57 0.54
CA ALA A 65 11.63 -10.28 1.07
C ALA A 65 11.68 -9.75 2.52
N LEU A 66 12.57 -10.29 3.36
CA LEU A 66 12.65 -9.92 4.78
C LEU A 66 13.46 -8.63 5.04
N TRP A 67 14.21 -8.17 4.03
CA TRP A 67 15.17 -7.07 4.14
C TRP A 67 14.71 -5.80 3.43
N SER A 68 14.33 -4.76 4.20
CA SER A 68 13.80 -3.50 3.63
C SER A 68 14.88 -2.47 3.24
N SER A 69 16.15 -2.86 3.16
CA SER A 69 17.25 -1.96 2.83
C SER A 69 18.11 -2.45 1.67
N ILE A 70 19.26 -1.81 1.45
CA ILE A 70 20.23 -2.23 0.43
C ILE A 70 20.69 -3.65 0.78
N LEU A 71 20.61 -4.54 -0.20
CA LEU A 71 21.02 -5.92 -0.08
C LEU A 71 22.14 -6.19 -1.09
N GLU A 72 23.25 -6.75 -0.63
CA GLU A 72 24.28 -7.25 -1.53
C GLU A 72 23.90 -8.68 -1.98
N MET A 73 23.67 -8.83 -3.28
CA MET A 73 23.39 -10.11 -3.96
C MET A 73 24.41 -10.29 -5.08
N ASP A 74 25.09 -11.44 -5.13
CA ASP A 74 26.15 -11.72 -6.12
C ASP A 74 27.22 -10.62 -6.25
N GLY A 75 27.61 -10.01 -5.13
CA GLY A 75 28.60 -8.93 -5.10
C GLY A 75 28.10 -7.60 -5.69
N LYS A 76 26.79 -7.43 -5.85
CA LYS A 76 26.16 -6.19 -6.31
C LYS A 76 25.14 -5.69 -5.30
N ASP A 77 25.17 -4.38 -5.08
CA ASP A 77 24.15 -3.69 -4.30
C ASP A 77 22.84 -3.66 -5.11
N VAL A 78 21.83 -4.34 -4.59
CA VAL A 78 20.48 -4.31 -5.11
C VAL A 78 19.64 -3.41 -4.20
N HIS A 79 19.24 -2.28 -4.76
CA HIS A 79 18.35 -1.34 -4.07
C HIS A 79 16.90 -1.79 -4.20
N THR A 80 16.10 -1.48 -3.16
CA THR A 80 14.63 -1.61 -3.16
C THR A 80 14.08 -3.00 -3.49
N THR A 81 14.86 -4.06 -3.24
CA THR A 81 14.48 -5.46 -3.51
C THR A 81 13.13 -5.84 -2.91
N GLN A 82 12.92 -5.56 -1.63
CA GLN A 82 11.63 -5.83 -0.97
C GLN A 82 10.46 -5.11 -1.65
N ALA A 83 10.64 -3.85 -2.05
CA ALA A 83 9.58 -3.09 -2.70
C ALA A 83 9.26 -3.62 -4.12
N GLN A 84 10.27 -4.09 -4.85
CA GLN A 84 10.08 -4.73 -6.15
C GLN A 84 9.36 -6.09 -6.00
N LEU A 85 9.76 -6.90 -5.02
CA LEU A 85 9.07 -8.14 -4.69
C LEU A 85 7.62 -7.89 -4.26
N ALA A 86 7.37 -6.84 -3.48
CA ALA A 86 6.02 -6.47 -3.07
C ALA A 86 5.12 -6.11 -4.26
N GLN A 87 5.63 -5.41 -5.27
CA GLN A 87 4.87 -5.13 -6.49
C GLN A 87 4.48 -6.41 -7.24
N ILE A 88 5.38 -7.39 -7.28
CA ILE A 88 5.10 -8.72 -7.87
C ILE A 88 4.07 -9.46 -7.00
N GLY A 89 4.20 -9.38 -5.69
CA GLY A 89 3.27 -9.94 -4.71
C GLY A 89 1.85 -9.40 -4.84
N ASP A 90 1.64 -8.08 -4.88
CA ASP A 90 0.33 -7.45 -5.08
C ASP A 90 -0.31 -7.93 -6.39
N ALA A 91 0.46 -7.96 -7.48
CA ALA A 91 -0.03 -8.44 -8.78
C ALA A 91 -0.44 -9.92 -8.72
N THR A 92 0.36 -10.75 -8.04
CA THR A 92 0.10 -12.19 -7.86
C THR A 92 -1.14 -12.43 -7.00
N LEU A 93 -1.25 -11.74 -5.87
CA LEU A 93 -2.40 -11.76 -4.96
C LEU A 93 -3.68 -11.38 -5.70
N ARG A 94 -3.64 -10.32 -6.52
CA ARG A 94 -4.77 -9.88 -7.34
C ARG A 94 -5.19 -10.92 -8.37
N ALA A 95 -4.23 -11.48 -9.11
CA ALA A 95 -4.51 -12.47 -10.14
C ALA A 95 -5.16 -13.73 -9.54
N LEU A 96 -4.63 -14.23 -8.43
CA LEU A 96 -5.19 -15.39 -7.74
C LEU A 96 -6.57 -15.11 -7.15
N TYR A 97 -6.74 -13.96 -6.51
CA TYR A 97 -8.05 -13.58 -5.97
C TYR A 97 -9.14 -13.60 -7.05
N TYR A 98 -8.90 -12.99 -8.20
CA TYR A 98 -9.88 -13.00 -9.30
C TYR A 98 -10.07 -14.39 -9.91
N THR A 99 -9.03 -15.21 -9.97
CA THR A 99 -9.13 -16.59 -10.47
C THR A 99 -10.05 -17.44 -9.60
N HIS A 100 -9.98 -17.29 -8.27
CA HIS A 100 -10.83 -18.02 -7.32
C HIS A 100 -12.31 -17.63 -7.37
N HIS A 101 -12.63 -16.42 -7.84
CA HIS A 101 -13.98 -15.86 -7.78
C HIS A 101 -14.64 -15.72 -9.16
N LEU A 102 -13.95 -16.14 -10.23
CA LEU A 102 -14.53 -16.27 -11.57
C LEU A 102 -15.50 -17.47 -11.63
N PRO A 103 -16.63 -17.36 -12.37
CA PRO A 103 -17.03 -16.27 -13.26
C PRO A 103 -17.84 -15.14 -12.58
N ASN A 104 -18.03 -15.17 -11.26
CA ASN A 104 -18.92 -14.26 -10.53
C ASN A 104 -18.31 -12.87 -10.30
N ILE A 105 -17.85 -12.21 -11.37
CA ILE A 105 -17.34 -10.84 -11.30
C ILE A 105 -18.52 -9.88 -11.20
N THR A 106 -18.82 -9.48 -9.96
CA THR A 106 -19.72 -8.37 -9.65
C THR A 106 -18.89 -7.15 -9.23
N LYS A 107 -19.50 -5.95 -9.24
CA LYS A 107 -18.87 -4.74 -8.66
C LYS A 107 -18.46 -4.93 -7.19
N THR A 108 -19.09 -5.86 -6.47
CA THR A 108 -18.73 -6.18 -5.09
C THR A 108 -17.39 -6.90 -4.97
N LEU A 109 -16.94 -7.62 -6.01
CA LEU A 109 -15.68 -8.37 -5.98
C LEU A 109 -14.46 -7.45 -5.87
N GLN A 110 -14.47 -6.33 -6.59
CA GLN A 110 -13.40 -5.32 -6.47
C GLN A 110 -13.37 -4.69 -5.07
N VAL A 111 -14.53 -4.46 -4.46
CA VAL A 111 -14.62 -3.92 -3.09
C VAL A 111 -14.04 -4.92 -2.09
N GLN A 112 -14.41 -6.20 -2.22
CA GLN A 112 -13.89 -7.28 -1.38
C GLN A 112 -12.38 -7.45 -1.57
N PHE A 113 -11.88 -7.43 -2.80
CA PHE A 113 -10.44 -7.45 -3.07
C PHE A 113 -9.73 -6.28 -2.37
N ASN A 114 -10.26 -5.06 -2.50
CA ASN A 114 -9.67 -3.89 -1.87
C ASN A 114 -9.62 -4.00 -0.34
N THR A 115 -10.58 -4.72 0.28
CA THR A 115 -10.54 -5.01 1.71
C THR A 115 -9.41 -5.97 2.05
N VAL A 116 -9.28 -7.08 1.33
CA VAL A 116 -8.25 -8.11 1.57
C VAL A 116 -6.84 -7.60 1.25
N ALA A 117 -6.68 -6.91 0.13
CA ALA A 117 -5.40 -6.32 -0.27
C ALA A 117 -5.13 -4.98 0.43
N SER A 118 -5.94 -4.58 1.41
CA SER A 118 -5.68 -3.35 2.16
C SER A 118 -4.44 -3.50 3.03
N ASN A 119 -3.65 -2.43 3.15
CA ASN A 119 -2.52 -2.38 4.07
C ASN A 119 -2.92 -2.67 5.53
N VAL A 120 -4.17 -2.39 5.91
CA VAL A 120 -4.68 -2.69 7.25
C VAL A 120 -4.84 -4.20 7.43
N HIS A 121 -5.48 -4.88 6.48
CA HIS A 121 -5.65 -6.33 6.50
C HIS A 121 -4.31 -7.06 6.44
N LEU A 122 -3.43 -6.68 5.51
CA LEU A 122 -2.11 -7.29 5.40
C LEU A 122 -1.24 -7.02 6.64
N ALA A 123 -1.42 -5.90 7.33
CA ALA A 123 -0.78 -5.67 8.63
C ALA A 123 -1.32 -6.60 9.72
N GLN A 124 -2.60 -6.94 9.71
CA GLN A 124 -3.16 -7.94 10.63
C GLN A 124 -2.60 -9.34 10.35
N VAL A 125 -2.45 -9.73 9.08
CA VAL A 125 -1.77 -10.97 8.69
C VAL A 125 -0.33 -10.98 9.20
N PHE A 126 0.40 -9.87 9.01
CA PHE A 126 1.76 -9.71 9.51
C PHE A 126 1.85 -9.95 11.03
N ASP A 127 0.94 -9.33 11.80
CA ASP A 127 0.92 -9.43 13.26
C ASP A 127 0.53 -10.85 13.71
N ALA A 128 -0.46 -11.47 13.06
CA ALA A 128 -0.92 -12.83 13.36
C ALA A 128 0.16 -13.89 13.12
N LEU A 129 0.96 -13.73 12.06
CA LEU A 129 2.07 -14.63 11.73
C LEU A 129 3.37 -14.31 12.48
N GLN A 130 3.37 -13.27 13.32
CA GLN A 130 4.52 -12.79 14.08
C GLN A 130 5.75 -12.50 13.20
N LEU A 131 5.54 -11.87 12.03
CA LEU A 131 6.60 -11.62 11.04
C LEU A 131 7.63 -10.58 11.51
N GLN A 132 7.34 -9.79 12.55
CA GLN A 132 8.31 -8.91 13.21
C GLN A 132 9.53 -9.66 13.75
N GLN A 133 9.40 -10.95 14.05
CA GLN A 133 10.53 -11.77 14.50
C GLN A 133 11.47 -12.14 13.35
N LEU A 134 11.03 -11.98 12.11
CA LEU A 134 11.76 -12.37 10.90
C LEU A 134 12.40 -11.18 10.18
N SER A 135 11.91 -9.96 10.41
CA SER A 135 12.44 -8.74 9.79
C SER A 135 13.33 -7.96 10.76
N ILE A 136 14.38 -7.31 10.24
CA ILE A 136 15.24 -6.42 11.03
C ILE A 136 14.60 -5.04 11.23
N HIS A 137 13.89 -4.57 10.21
CA HIS A 137 13.54 -3.15 10.07
C HIS A 137 12.05 -2.89 10.27
N ILE A 138 11.25 -3.95 10.41
CA ILE A 138 9.80 -3.87 10.55
C ILE A 138 9.42 -4.57 11.85
N ASP A 139 8.87 -3.79 12.77
CA ASP A 139 8.45 -4.20 14.10
C ASP A 139 6.95 -4.00 14.29
N ASN A 140 6.45 -4.29 15.50
CA ASN A 140 5.02 -4.13 15.81
C ASN A 140 4.57 -2.66 15.78
N SER A 141 5.48 -1.71 16.00
CA SER A 141 5.19 -0.27 15.98
C SER A 141 5.16 0.32 14.56
N SER A 142 5.61 -0.46 13.58
CA SER A 142 5.67 -0.05 12.19
C SER A 142 4.28 0.23 11.62
N VAL A 143 4.20 1.28 10.81
CA VAL A 143 2.98 1.70 10.13
C VAL A 143 2.44 0.60 9.20
N PRO A 144 1.10 0.46 9.06
CA PRO A 144 0.47 -0.67 8.36
C PRO A 144 1.01 -0.92 6.95
N TRP A 145 1.31 0.13 6.18
CA TRP A 145 1.82 -0.03 4.82
C TRP A 145 3.16 -0.76 4.76
N ARG A 146 4.07 -0.58 5.74
CA ARG A 146 5.34 -1.32 5.77
C ARG A 146 5.13 -2.80 6.04
N LYS A 147 4.23 -3.12 6.98
CA LYS A 147 3.85 -4.50 7.30
C LYS A 147 3.22 -5.19 6.09
N GLY A 148 2.30 -4.50 5.41
CA GLY A 148 1.69 -4.97 4.17
C GLY A 148 2.71 -5.22 3.06
N THR A 149 3.63 -4.28 2.83
CA THR A 149 4.72 -4.44 1.86
C THR A 149 5.58 -5.68 2.13
N LEU A 150 5.86 -6.03 3.39
CA LEU A 150 6.60 -7.25 3.70
C LEU A 150 5.80 -8.52 3.36
N VAL A 151 4.50 -8.55 3.67
CA VAL A 151 3.62 -9.67 3.31
C VAL A 151 3.57 -9.86 1.80
N GLU A 152 3.39 -8.78 1.04
CA GLU A 152 3.42 -8.82 -0.42
C GLU A 152 4.78 -9.28 -0.94
N ALA A 153 5.88 -8.80 -0.35
CA ALA A 153 7.23 -9.21 -0.76
C ALA A 153 7.48 -10.71 -0.56
N ILE A 154 6.93 -11.31 0.51
CA ILE A 154 6.99 -12.76 0.73
C ILE A 154 6.26 -13.52 -0.39
N ILE A 155 5.05 -13.09 -0.77
CA ILE A 155 4.30 -13.70 -1.88
C ILE A 155 5.10 -13.58 -3.18
N GLY A 156 5.63 -12.39 -3.47
CA GLY A 156 6.46 -12.16 -4.66
C GLY A 156 7.71 -13.03 -4.69
N ALA A 157 8.36 -13.23 -3.55
CA ALA A 157 9.52 -14.11 -3.42
C ALA A 157 9.17 -15.57 -3.70
N VAL A 158 8.06 -16.09 -3.13
CA VAL A 158 7.59 -17.46 -3.41
C VAL A 158 7.28 -17.64 -4.90
N PHE A 159 6.59 -16.68 -5.52
CA PHE A 159 6.24 -16.74 -6.93
C PHE A 159 7.48 -16.76 -7.84
N LEU A 160 8.50 -15.94 -7.57
CA LEU A 160 9.73 -15.95 -8.37
C LEU A 160 10.57 -17.20 -8.14
N ASP A 161 10.79 -17.60 -6.88
CA ASP A 161 11.61 -18.75 -6.51
C ASP A 161 11.05 -20.09 -7.04
N SER A 162 9.72 -20.18 -7.14
CA SER A 162 9.04 -21.33 -7.73
C SER A 162 9.06 -21.36 -9.26
N GLY A 163 9.72 -20.40 -9.92
CA GLY A 163 9.77 -20.31 -11.38
C GLY A 163 8.46 -19.80 -12.00
N LEU A 164 7.79 -18.85 -11.33
CA LEU A 164 6.51 -18.26 -11.73
C LEU A 164 5.31 -19.22 -11.61
N ASP A 165 5.34 -20.14 -10.63
CA ASP A 165 4.26 -21.08 -10.38
C ASP A 165 3.14 -20.44 -9.52
N MET A 166 2.01 -20.15 -10.15
CA MET A 166 0.83 -19.61 -9.48
C MET A 166 0.27 -20.57 -8.41
N THR A 167 0.46 -21.88 -8.56
CA THR A 167 0.01 -22.89 -7.59
C THR A 167 0.83 -22.80 -6.30
N ALA A 168 2.14 -22.56 -6.41
CA ALA A 168 3.00 -22.35 -5.26
C ALA A 168 2.61 -21.06 -4.50
N ALA A 169 2.39 -19.96 -5.24
CA ALA A 169 1.93 -18.71 -4.65
C ALA A 169 0.55 -18.85 -3.98
N ASP A 170 -0.37 -19.59 -4.59
CA ASP A 170 -1.71 -19.83 -4.04
C ASP A 170 -1.67 -20.65 -2.73
N ARG A 171 -0.83 -21.69 -2.68
CA ARG A 171 -0.59 -22.45 -1.45
C ARG A 171 -0.03 -21.56 -0.34
N ALA A 172 0.93 -20.69 -0.66
CA ALA A 172 1.49 -19.77 0.32
C ALA A 172 0.46 -18.75 0.84
N ILE A 173 -0.35 -18.17 -0.04
CA ILE A 173 -1.44 -17.26 0.32
C ILE A 173 -2.47 -17.95 1.22
N SER A 174 -2.80 -19.21 0.92
CA SER A 174 -3.71 -20.03 1.70
C SER A 174 -3.13 -20.39 3.08
N ALA A 175 -1.87 -20.81 3.14
CA ALA A 175 -1.17 -21.14 4.38
C ALA A 175 -1.05 -19.93 5.31
N MET A 176 -0.82 -18.74 4.74
CA MET A 176 -0.79 -17.46 5.43
C MET A 176 -2.20 -16.91 5.75
N ARG A 177 -3.26 -17.58 5.31
CA ARG A 177 -4.67 -17.20 5.54
C ARG A 177 -4.99 -15.78 5.07
N ILE A 178 -4.40 -15.34 3.97
CA ILE A 178 -4.51 -13.94 3.52
C ILE A 178 -5.93 -13.60 3.08
N PHE A 179 -6.65 -14.55 2.48
CA PHE A 179 -8.03 -14.34 2.02
C PHE A 179 -9.10 -14.46 3.13
N ASP A 180 -8.73 -14.80 4.36
CA ASP A 180 -9.67 -14.91 5.48
C ASP A 180 -10.01 -13.51 6.02
N ILE A 181 -11.22 -13.01 5.75
CA ILE A 181 -11.71 -11.73 6.28
C ILE A 181 -12.52 -12.00 7.57
N GLY A 182 -11.99 -11.62 8.74
CA GLY A 182 -12.74 -11.66 10.00
C GLY A 182 -11.89 -11.59 11.28
N PRO A 183 -12.52 -11.39 12.47
CA PRO A 183 -11.83 -11.33 13.76
C PRO A 183 -11.19 -12.67 14.21
N GLU A 184 -11.33 -13.73 13.41
CA GLU A 184 -10.81 -15.09 13.70
C GLU A 184 -9.29 -15.24 13.48
N LEU A 185 -8.57 -14.17 13.14
CA LEU A 185 -7.10 -14.15 13.15
C LEU A 185 -6.52 -13.93 14.56
N SER A 186 -7.36 -13.68 15.58
CA SER A 186 -6.92 -13.27 16.92
C SER A 186 -6.93 -14.34 18.01
N ASP A 187 -7.52 -15.53 17.82
CA ASP A 187 -7.56 -16.53 18.90
C ASP A 187 -7.11 -17.94 18.42
N ASP A 188 -5.96 -18.34 18.98
CA ASP A 188 -5.32 -19.67 19.05
C ASP A 188 -4.24 -20.12 18.01
N PRO A 189 -3.15 -20.77 18.49
CA PRO A 189 -1.97 -21.14 17.71
C PRO A 189 -2.11 -22.49 16.96
N GLN A 190 -1.48 -22.59 15.79
CA GLN A 190 -1.23 -23.84 15.04
C GLN A 190 -0.23 -24.80 15.74
N PRO A 191 -0.01 -26.07 15.30
CA PRO A 191 -0.78 -26.97 14.42
C PRO A 191 -1.10 -28.35 15.08
N ARG A 192 -2.01 -29.11 14.48
CA ARG A 192 -2.29 -30.52 14.84
C ARG A 192 -1.15 -31.44 14.41
N VAL A 193 -0.18 -31.69 15.29
CA VAL A 193 0.68 -32.88 15.22
C VAL A 193 0.03 -33.98 16.06
N ALA A 194 -0.44 -35.02 15.39
CA ALA A 194 -0.96 -36.23 16.03
C ALA A 194 0.17 -36.97 16.75
N ASN A 195 0.29 -36.79 18.07
CA ASN A 195 1.02 -37.74 18.92
C ASN A 195 0.10 -38.26 20.02
N ARG A 196 -0.29 -39.51 19.80
CA ARG A 196 -1.07 -40.38 20.68
C ARG A 196 -0.16 -40.89 21.80
N VAL A 197 -0.29 -40.35 23.01
CA VAL A 197 0.18 -41.04 24.23
C VAL A 197 -0.88 -40.97 25.33
N LYS A 198 -1.39 -42.16 25.67
CA LYS A 198 -2.24 -42.44 26.83
C LYS A 198 -1.43 -42.27 28.13
N ARG A 199 -2.00 -41.61 29.14
CA ARG A 199 -2.10 -42.04 30.57
C ARG A 199 -2.58 -40.85 31.41
N ARG A 200 -3.84 -40.87 31.86
CA ARG A 200 -4.32 -41.32 33.18
C ARG A 200 -4.24 -40.26 34.30
N SER A 201 -5.41 -39.67 34.56
CA SER A 201 -6.14 -39.75 35.84
C SER A 201 -5.93 -38.70 36.94
N ARG A 202 -7.10 -38.28 37.46
CA ARG A 202 -7.46 -37.71 38.78
C ARG A 202 -7.30 -36.20 38.97
N SER A 203 -8.15 -35.48 39.70
CA SER A 203 -9.55 -35.57 40.16
C SER A 203 -9.73 -34.44 41.19
N ARG A 204 -10.97 -33.94 41.37
CA ARG A 204 -11.47 -33.11 42.50
C ARG A 204 -10.97 -31.66 42.53
N ARG A 205 -11.75 -30.63 42.89
CA ARG A 205 -13.07 -30.47 43.55
C ARG A 205 -13.52 -29.02 43.25
N GLU A 206 -14.77 -28.80 42.82
CA GLU A 206 -15.87 -28.21 43.62
C GLU A 206 -15.62 -26.79 44.18
N GLY A 207 -16.50 -25.84 43.82
CA GLY A 207 -16.67 -24.59 44.57
C GLY A 207 -17.24 -23.39 43.80
N GLU A 208 -18.45 -23.49 43.26
CA GLU A 208 -19.30 -22.29 43.09
C GLU A 208 -19.83 -21.84 44.47
N PRO A 209 -20.13 -20.53 44.67
CA PRO A 209 -21.54 -20.17 44.64
C PRO A 209 -21.86 -18.84 43.97
N ALA A 210 -23.14 -18.73 43.60
CA ALA A 210 -23.78 -17.68 42.84
C ALA A 210 -24.18 -16.42 43.64
N MET A 211 -24.58 -15.41 42.85
CA MET A 211 -25.44 -14.24 43.12
C MET A 211 -24.84 -13.00 43.82
N ARG A 212 -24.81 -11.89 43.07
CA ARG A 212 -25.86 -10.85 43.16
C ARG A 212 -25.87 -9.91 41.95
N ARG A 213 -27.09 -9.70 41.42
CA ARG A 213 -27.45 -8.68 40.42
C ARG A 213 -27.35 -7.28 41.03
N THR A 214 -26.80 -6.34 40.27
CA THR A 214 -27.26 -4.95 40.24
C THR A 214 -27.21 -4.44 38.80
N LEU A 215 -28.38 -4.28 38.22
CA LEU A 215 -28.65 -3.45 37.05
C LEU A 215 -28.43 -1.98 37.46
N SER A 216 -27.62 -1.26 36.70
CA SER A 216 -27.59 0.19 36.66
C SER A 216 -27.76 0.61 35.22
N THR A 217 -28.92 1.21 34.95
CA THR A 217 -29.32 1.83 33.70
C THR A 217 -28.69 3.22 33.57
N ALA A 218 -27.98 3.48 32.47
CA ALA A 218 -27.83 4.84 31.93
C ALA A 218 -27.71 4.78 30.40
N LYS A 219 -28.48 5.67 29.75
CA LYS A 219 -28.71 5.80 28.30
C LYS A 219 -27.46 6.17 27.49
N PRO A 220 -27.49 5.95 26.15
CA PRO A 220 -26.43 6.34 25.24
C PRO A 220 -26.55 7.83 24.92
N ASN A 221 -25.42 8.53 24.82
CA ASN A 221 -25.37 9.83 24.14
C ASN A 221 -24.07 10.00 23.35
N ALA A 222 -24.27 10.47 22.13
CA ALA A 222 -23.32 10.71 21.08
C ALA A 222 -22.15 11.62 21.47
N PHE A 223 -20.96 11.26 20.98
CA PHE A 223 -20.03 12.24 20.43
C PHE A 223 -19.59 11.74 19.06
N GLY A 224 -20.10 12.42 18.03
CA GLY A 224 -19.48 12.39 16.72
C GLY A 224 -18.17 13.15 16.76
N THR A 225 -17.10 12.52 16.30
CA THR A 225 -15.99 13.21 15.67
C THR A 225 -15.73 12.52 14.35
N ALA A 226 -16.17 13.19 13.29
CA ALA A 226 -15.81 12.91 11.92
C ALA A 226 -14.27 12.85 11.80
N SER A 227 -13.73 11.63 11.72
CA SER A 227 -12.33 11.40 11.38
C SER A 227 -12.26 11.32 9.86
N LYS A 228 -11.82 12.43 9.28
CA LYS A 228 -11.47 12.63 7.87
C LYS A 228 -10.74 11.39 7.31
N PRO A 229 -11.05 10.89 6.10
CA PRO A 229 -10.17 9.94 5.45
C PRO A 229 -8.89 10.69 5.09
N PHE A 230 -7.79 10.38 5.78
CA PHE A 230 -6.46 10.81 5.40
C PHE A 230 -6.05 10.08 4.13
N ALA A 231 -6.31 10.71 2.99
CA ALA A 231 -5.67 10.41 1.72
C ALA A 231 -4.27 11.05 1.73
N LEU A 232 -3.22 10.24 1.89
CA LEU A 232 -1.80 10.54 1.64
C LEU A 232 -1.01 9.27 1.96
N GLY A 233 -0.33 8.57 1.06
CA GLY A 233 -0.14 8.72 -0.38
C GLY A 233 0.75 7.58 -0.83
N ALA A 234 0.18 6.56 -1.47
CA ALA A 234 0.93 5.73 -2.40
C ALA A 234 0.87 6.46 -3.74
N GLN A 235 1.99 7.08 -4.13
CA GLN A 235 2.15 7.57 -5.50
C GLN A 235 1.96 6.39 -6.44
N LEU A 236 0.79 6.29 -7.06
CA LEU A 236 0.64 5.60 -8.33
C LEU A 236 1.40 6.42 -9.36
N ASP A 237 2.71 6.17 -9.44
CA ASP A 237 3.42 6.45 -10.66
C ASP A 237 2.76 5.62 -11.75
N SER A 238 2.13 6.36 -12.67
CA SER A 238 1.62 6.09 -14.02
C SER A 238 2.20 4.92 -14.86
N ASN A 239 2.48 3.76 -14.27
CA ASN A 239 2.95 2.55 -14.94
C ASN A 239 1.79 1.69 -15.48
N LEU A 240 0.53 2.10 -15.30
CA LEU A 240 -0.63 1.33 -15.73
C LEU A 240 -0.86 1.30 -17.26
N LEU A 241 0.04 1.88 -18.06
CA LEU A 241 -0.01 1.82 -19.52
C LEU A 241 1.41 1.69 -20.11
N ARG A 242 2.04 0.51 -19.99
CA ARG A 242 2.99 0.05 -21.01
C ARG A 242 3.24 -1.47 -21.01
N PRO A 243 3.29 -2.12 -22.18
CA PRO A 243 4.05 -3.35 -22.35
C PRO A 243 5.54 -3.06 -22.08
N SER A 244 6.17 -3.91 -21.29
CA SER A 244 7.59 -3.81 -20.93
C SER A 244 8.48 -3.79 -22.17
N PRO A 245 9.50 -2.91 -22.26
CA PRO A 245 10.49 -3.01 -23.33
C PRO A 245 11.34 -4.27 -23.10
N PRO A 246 11.78 -4.96 -24.17
CA PRO A 246 12.65 -6.13 -24.05
C PRO A 246 13.98 -5.76 -23.37
N LYS A 247 14.46 -6.65 -22.51
CA LYS A 247 15.70 -6.50 -21.71
C LYS A 247 16.90 -6.23 -22.62
N GLY A 248 17.63 -5.14 -22.35
CA GLY A 248 18.97 -4.93 -22.93
C GLY A 248 19.35 -3.53 -23.43
N ARG A 249 18.72 -2.42 -23.01
CA ARG A 249 19.21 -1.07 -23.36
C ARG A 249 19.94 -0.36 -22.20
N PRO A 250 21.04 0.36 -22.48
CA PRO A 250 21.76 1.14 -21.47
C PRO A 250 20.89 2.29 -20.97
N GLU A 251 21.26 2.86 -19.82
CA GLU A 251 20.57 3.98 -19.16
C GLU A 251 20.04 5.01 -20.18
N SER A 252 18.72 5.14 -20.26
CA SER A 252 18.08 6.01 -21.24
C SER A 252 18.53 7.45 -21.03
N SER A 253 19.04 8.09 -22.08
CA SER A 253 19.49 9.47 -22.06
C SER A 253 18.40 10.41 -21.54
N ARG A 254 18.79 11.55 -20.98
CA ARG A 254 17.86 12.58 -20.46
C ARG A 254 16.78 12.96 -21.49
N GLU A 255 17.13 12.98 -22.77
CA GLU A 255 16.19 13.25 -23.87
C GLU A 255 15.17 12.14 -24.10
N GLU A 256 15.57 10.87 -23.93
CA GLU A 256 14.67 9.73 -24.06
C GLU A 256 13.66 9.71 -22.90
N GLN A 257 14.08 10.08 -21.69
CA GLN A 257 13.18 10.23 -20.54
C GLN A 257 12.15 11.34 -20.76
N VAL A 258 12.58 12.49 -21.28
CA VAL A 258 11.70 13.63 -21.62
C VAL A 258 10.70 13.23 -22.72
N SER A 259 11.16 12.50 -23.73
CA SER A 259 10.30 12.03 -24.82
C SER A 259 9.25 11.03 -24.34
N ARG A 260 9.63 10.11 -23.44
CA ARG A 260 8.69 9.18 -22.81
C ARG A 260 7.68 9.91 -21.93
N ALA A 261 8.09 10.93 -21.18
CA ALA A 261 7.18 11.73 -20.36
C ALA A 261 6.13 12.45 -21.23
N HIS A 262 6.56 13.01 -22.36
CA HIS A 262 5.68 13.65 -23.34
C HIS A 262 4.66 12.69 -23.93
N GLU A 263 5.10 11.53 -24.40
CA GLU A 263 4.24 10.49 -24.96
C GLU A 263 3.22 9.97 -23.93
N ARG A 264 3.64 9.78 -22.68
CA ARG A 264 2.74 9.39 -21.58
C ARG A 264 1.69 10.44 -21.30
N SER A 265 2.06 11.71 -21.29
CA SER A 265 1.10 12.80 -21.08
C SER A 265 0.09 12.89 -22.23
N ARG A 266 0.54 12.65 -23.47
CA ARG A 266 -0.34 12.57 -24.64
C ARG A 266 -1.34 11.41 -24.54
N ASN A 267 -0.87 10.22 -24.20
CA ASN A 267 -1.73 9.04 -24.03
C ASN A 267 -2.74 9.23 -22.89
N PHE A 268 -2.30 9.83 -21.79
CA PHE A 268 -3.18 10.13 -20.67
C PHE A 268 -4.26 11.15 -21.04
N LEU A 269 -3.93 12.20 -21.80
CA LEU A 269 -4.92 13.15 -22.32
C LEU A 269 -5.93 12.48 -23.25
N ALA A 270 -5.48 11.58 -24.12
CA ALA A 270 -6.36 10.81 -24.99
C ALA A 270 -7.33 9.95 -24.17
N LEU A 271 -6.83 9.21 -23.18
CA LEU A 271 -7.65 8.39 -22.28
C LEU A 271 -8.64 9.24 -21.48
N ALA A 272 -8.20 10.37 -20.90
CA ALA A 272 -9.06 11.27 -20.15
C ALA A 272 -10.17 11.89 -21.01
N SER A 273 -9.96 11.97 -22.32
CA SER A 273 -10.95 12.49 -23.27
C SER A 273 -11.93 11.43 -23.75
N ALA A 274 -11.44 10.21 -24.02
CA ALA A 274 -12.24 9.12 -24.58
C ALA A 274 -13.01 8.36 -23.49
N GLU A 275 -12.37 8.10 -22.36
CA GLU A 275 -12.87 7.25 -21.28
C GLU A 275 -12.58 7.86 -19.90
N PRO A 276 -13.25 8.96 -19.54
CA PRO A 276 -12.96 9.71 -18.32
C PRO A 276 -13.17 8.87 -17.04
N ASP A 277 -14.14 7.97 -17.01
CA ASP A 277 -14.35 7.07 -15.87
C ASP A 277 -13.25 6.00 -15.73
N HIS A 278 -12.62 5.58 -16.84
CA HIS A 278 -11.45 4.68 -16.79
C HIS A 278 -10.21 5.44 -16.34
N ALA A 279 -10.00 6.65 -16.84
CA ALA A 279 -8.91 7.53 -16.39
C ALA A 279 -9.02 7.86 -14.89
N LEU A 280 -10.20 8.20 -14.38
CA LEU A 280 -10.43 8.44 -12.95
C LEU A 280 -10.16 7.18 -12.10
N ARG A 281 -10.55 6.01 -12.59
CA ARG A 281 -10.23 4.73 -11.92
C ARG A 281 -8.73 4.48 -11.87
N GLY A 282 -8.02 4.74 -12.96
CA GLY A 282 -6.56 4.61 -13.03
C GLY A 282 -5.79 5.58 -12.10
N LEU A 283 -6.43 6.66 -11.65
CA LEU A 283 -5.86 7.60 -10.68
C LEU A 283 -6.12 7.22 -9.21
N GLY A 284 -6.84 6.13 -8.93
CA GLY A 284 -7.15 5.72 -7.55
C GLY A 284 -8.63 5.41 -7.26
N GLY A 285 -9.48 5.29 -8.28
CA GLY A 285 -10.90 4.91 -8.10
C GLY A 285 -11.85 6.09 -7.85
N ASP A 286 -13.10 5.78 -7.46
CA ASP A 286 -14.19 6.76 -7.23
C ASP A 286 -13.88 7.77 -6.11
N SER A 287 -12.82 7.53 -5.33
CA SER A 287 -12.31 8.37 -4.24
C SER A 287 -11.63 9.65 -4.71
N ASN A 288 -11.32 9.81 -6.01
CA ASN A 288 -10.77 11.08 -6.49
C ASN A 288 -11.81 12.20 -6.34
N THR A 289 -11.61 13.03 -5.32
CA THR A 289 -12.46 14.17 -5.03
C THR A 289 -12.12 15.33 -5.96
N VAL A 290 -13.09 16.22 -6.21
CA VAL A 290 -12.87 17.47 -6.96
C VAL A 290 -11.63 18.25 -6.47
N PRO A 291 -11.38 18.36 -5.14
CA PRO A 291 -10.15 18.94 -4.60
C PRO A 291 -8.85 18.25 -5.05
N GLU A 292 -8.80 16.91 -5.08
CA GLU A 292 -7.59 16.18 -5.46
C GLU A 292 -7.20 16.41 -6.93
N LEU A 293 -8.18 16.46 -7.84
CA LEU A 293 -7.94 16.81 -9.24
C LEU A 293 -7.45 18.26 -9.36
N GLN A 294 -7.96 19.17 -8.53
CA GLN A 294 -7.52 20.55 -8.49
C GLN A 294 -6.07 20.68 -8.00
N ASP A 295 -5.68 19.90 -6.99
CA ASP A 295 -4.32 19.84 -6.48
C ASP A 295 -3.34 19.31 -7.53
N LEU A 296 -3.76 18.31 -8.32
CA LEU A 296 -2.98 17.81 -9.45
C LEU A 296 -2.82 18.88 -10.54
N ILE A 297 -3.86 19.63 -10.89
CA ILE A 297 -3.76 20.77 -11.81
C ILE A 297 -2.74 21.77 -11.29
N ASN A 298 -2.83 22.18 -10.02
CA ASN A 298 -1.90 23.14 -9.41
C ASN A 298 -0.44 22.65 -9.43
N LYS A 299 -0.23 21.36 -9.13
CA LYS A 299 1.09 20.72 -9.18
C LYS A 299 1.70 20.77 -10.57
N PHE A 300 0.93 20.43 -11.61
CA PHE A 300 1.43 20.43 -12.98
C PHE A 300 1.56 21.85 -13.56
N SER A 301 0.74 22.80 -13.13
CA SER A 301 0.92 24.24 -13.41
C SER A 301 2.26 24.74 -12.86
N GLY A 302 2.61 24.38 -11.62
CA GLY A 302 3.93 24.69 -11.04
C GLY A 302 5.09 24.04 -11.78
N ARG A 303 4.91 22.85 -12.37
CA ARG A 303 5.92 22.20 -13.24
C ARG A 303 6.04 22.90 -14.59
N LYS A 304 4.91 23.28 -15.20
CA LYS A 304 4.85 24.03 -16.46
C LYS A 304 5.59 25.37 -16.35
N GLN A 305 5.40 26.10 -15.25
CA GLN A 305 6.10 27.38 -14.99
C GLN A 305 7.62 27.24 -14.85
N ARG A 306 8.12 26.07 -14.45
CA ARG A 306 9.56 25.81 -14.29
C ARG A 306 10.23 25.27 -15.57
N ALA A 307 9.44 24.91 -16.57
CA ALA A 307 9.93 24.39 -17.84
C ALA A 307 10.06 25.52 -18.87
N SER A 308 11.03 25.41 -19.78
CA SER A 308 11.12 26.32 -20.92
C SER A 308 9.87 26.17 -21.82
N PRO A 309 9.23 27.27 -22.27
CA PRO A 309 8.01 27.21 -23.10
C PRO A 309 8.12 26.29 -24.33
N ASP A 310 9.31 26.24 -24.95
CA ASP A 310 9.55 25.44 -26.16
C ASP A 310 10.02 24.00 -25.84
N SER A 311 9.95 23.58 -24.58
CA SER A 311 10.41 22.25 -24.17
C SER A 311 9.29 21.21 -24.19
N ARG A 312 9.65 19.96 -24.53
CA ARG A 312 8.75 18.81 -24.39
C ARG A 312 8.23 18.60 -22.96
N LEU A 313 8.94 19.06 -21.94
CA LEU A 313 8.47 19.01 -20.56
C LEU A 313 7.33 20.01 -20.30
N TYR A 314 7.40 21.19 -20.92
CA TYR A 314 6.33 22.18 -20.88
C TYR A 314 5.07 21.64 -21.54
N GLU A 315 5.19 21.09 -22.76
CA GLU A 315 4.08 20.45 -23.47
C GLU A 315 3.52 19.25 -22.69
N ALA A 316 4.39 18.42 -22.09
CA ALA A 316 3.97 17.28 -21.29
C ALA A 316 3.20 17.70 -20.03
N ALA A 317 3.59 18.80 -19.40
CA ALA A 317 2.88 19.35 -18.26
C ALA A 317 1.54 19.96 -18.68
N ASP A 318 1.49 20.65 -19.81
CA ASP A 318 0.28 21.23 -20.37
C ASP A 318 -0.78 20.18 -20.71
N MET A 319 -0.37 19.09 -21.38
CA MET A 319 -1.25 17.95 -21.66
C MET A 319 -1.80 17.30 -20.38
N ARG A 320 -1.02 17.28 -19.29
CA ARG A 320 -1.48 16.75 -18.00
C ARG A 320 -2.50 17.67 -17.35
N ILE A 321 -2.28 18.99 -17.39
CA ILE A 321 -3.25 19.98 -16.90
C ILE A 321 -4.57 19.82 -17.63
N LEU A 322 -4.54 19.83 -18.96
CA LEU A 322 -5.73 19.65 -19.82
C LEU A 322 -6.46 18.34 -19.52
N ALA A 323 -5.72 17.25 -19.29
CA ALA A 323 -6.32 15.97 -18.94
C ALA A 323 -7.07 16.05 -17.60
N TYR A 324 -6.46 16.60 -16.56
CA TYR A 324 -7.10 16.74 -15.25
C TYR A 324 -8.30 17.70 -15.29
N GLU A 325 -8.25 18.77 -16.07
CA GLU A 325 -9.40 19.67 -16.27
C GLU A 325 -10.59 18.94 -16.89
N LYS A 326 -10.36 18.08 -17.89
CA LYS A 326 -11.42 17.25 -18.48
C LYS A 326 -12.03 16.28 -17.47
N LEU A 327 -11.19 15.62 -16.68
CA LEU A 327 -11.65 14.71 -15.62
C LEU A 327 -12.43 15.45 -14.53
N LEU A 328 -11.99 16.66 -14.17
CA LEU A 328 -12.65 17.52 -13.21
C LEU A 328 -14.04 17.94 -13.69
N GLN A 329 -14.16 18.35 -14.96
CA GLN A 329 -15.45 18.67 -15.58
C GLN A 329 -16.39 17.46 -15.60
N HIS A 330 -15.88 16.28 -16.00
CA HIS A 330 -16.66 15.05 -16.00
C HIS A 330 -17.18 14.69 -14.60
N LYS A 331 -16.31 14.74 -13.57
CA LYS A 331 -16.70 14.45 -12.18
C LYS A 331 -17.76 15.43 -11.67
N ARG A 332 -17.61 16.73 -11.96
CA ARG A 332 -18.63 17.75 -11.59
C ARG A 332 -19.98 17.47 -12.25
N ARG A 333 -19.99 17.09 -13.53
CA ARG A 333 -21.22 16.73 -14.25
C ARG A 333 -21.87 15.48 -13.66
N LYS A 334 -21.08 14.46 -13.36
CA LYS A 334 -21.57 13.22 -12.73
C LYS A 334 -22.21 13.49 -11.37
N ASN A 335 -21.52 14.25 -10.50
CA ASN A 335 -22.07 14.65 -9.21
C ASN A 335 -23.38 15.45 -9.33
N LEU A 336 -23.50 16.30 -10.35
CA LEU A 336 -24.73 17.06 -10.62
C LEU A 336 -25.89 16.15 -11.04
N VAL A 337 -25.63 15.16 -11.89
CA VAL A 337 -26.64 14.16 -12.30
C VAL A 337 -27.06 13.29 -11.13
N GLU A 338 -26.10 12.86 -10.30
CA GLU A 338 -26.37 12.09 -9.07
C GLU A 338 -27.22 12.89 -8.07
N ALA A 339 -26.98 14.19 -7.93
CA ALA A 339 -27.77 15.07 -7.07
C ALA A 339 -29.19 15.39 -7.60
N GLN A 340 -29.47 15.13 -8.88
CA GLN A 340 -30.77 15.37 -9.51
C GLN A 340 -31.65 14.12 -9.61
N LEU A 341 -31.13 12.94 -9.27
CA LEU A 341 -31.92 11.73 -9.14
C LEU A 341 -32.77 11.82 -7.86
N PRO A 342 -34.11 11.82 -7.94
CA PRO A 342 -34.95 11.82 -6.75
C PRO A 342 -34.70 10.54 -5.95
N ASP A 343 -34.53 10.68 -4.63
CA ASP A 343 -34.50 9.57 -3.68
C ASP A 343 -35.76 8.71 -3.84
N SER A 344 -35.64 7.63 -4.61
CA SER A 344 -36.71 6.65 -4.80
C SER A 344 -36.77 5.62 -3.66
N HIS A 345 -36.06 5.87 -2.56
CA HIS A 345 -36.27 5.16 -1.30
C HIS A 345 -37.42 5.79 -0.51
N VAL A 346 -38.63 5.63 -1.03
CA VAL A 346 -39.81 5.56 -0.16
C VAL A 346 -39.81 4.16 0.44
N PRO A 347 -39.60 3.98 1.76
CA PRO A 347 -39.79 2.67 2.37
C PRO A 347 -41.26 2.31 2.23
N THR A 348 -41.55 1.27 1.45
CA THR A 348 -42.89 0.71 1.33
C THR A 348 -43.23 0.05 2.66
N ASN A 349 -43.87 0.82 3.54
CA ASN A 349 -44.27 0.36 4.87
C ASN A 349 -45.39 -0.69 4.71
N THR A 350 -45.01 -1.97 4.63
CA THR A 350 -45.91 -3.09 4.33
C THR A 350 -46.65 -3.60 5.58
N TYR A 351 -47.04 -2.72 6.51
CA TYR A 351 -47.64 -3.12 7.79
C TYR A 351 -48.99 -2.49 8.16
N ALA A 352 -49.68 -1.85 7.21
CA ALA A 352 -51.00 -1.25 7.48
C ALA A 352 -52.07 -1.72 6.48
N GLN A 353 -52.39 -3.02 6.49
CA GLN A 353 -53.55 -3.53 5.73
C GLN A 353 -54.26 -4.74 6.36
N TYR A 354 -54.19 -4.90 7.69
CA TYR A 354 -55.13 -5.74 8.42
C TYR A 354 -55.69 -4.91 9.60
N HIS A 355 -57.02 -4.82 9.66
CA HIS A 355 -57.88 -3.99 10.53
C HIS A 355 -58.35 -2.67 9.90
N ILE A 356 -59.42 -2.75 9.10
CA ILE A 356 -60.81 -2.33 9.44
C ILE A 356 -61.75 -2.93 8.40
#